data_AF-A0A8H3MFJ9-F1
#
_entry.id   AF-A0A8H3MFJ9-F1
#
_cell.length_a   1.000
_cell.length_b   1.000
_cell.length_c   1.000
_cell.angle_alpha   90.00
_cell.angle_beta   90.00
_cell.angle_gamma   90.00
#
_symmetry.space_group_name_H-M   'P 1'
#
loop_
_entity.id
_entity.type
_entity.pdbx_description
1 polymer ?
#
loop_
_entity_poly.entity_id
_entity_poly.type
_entity_poly.pdbx_seq_one_letter_code
_entity_poly.pdbx_strand_id
1 'polypeptide(L)'
;MQIVEMENHSEDHSSKEYDDNKLAESYLDEYVKQQGFYFRRIRCTLDPSDNTIVKRRTYECTHSQTHEPQKNILEEDRRKRDSEMIGCPWHINLSFPKFSNGVWINSVISEHNYEMNPLISEIAPRF
;
A
#
# COMPACT_ATOMS: atom_id res chain seq x y z
N MET A 1 -5.40 7.28 -21.65
CA MET A 1 -6.03 6.84 -20.40
C MET A 1 -6.83 5.60 -20.74
N GLN A 2 -6.34 4.42 -20.35
CA GLN A 2 -6.90 3.14 -20.77
C GLN A 2 -7.72 2.59 -19.60
N ILE A 3 -9.03 2.54 -19.78
CA ILE A 3 -9.96 1.90 -18.84
C ILE A 3 -9.91 0.41 -19.17
N VAL A 4 -9.60 -0.42 -18.17
CA VAL A 4 -9.71 -1.87 -18.30
C VAL A 4 -11.13 -2.23 -17.88
N GLU A 5 -12.01 -2.47 -18.85
CA GLU A 5 -13.36 -2.98 -18.58
C GLU A 5 -13.30 -4.52 -18.56
N MET A 6 -13.75 -5.13 -17.47
CA MET A 6 -13.93 -6.59 -17.38
C MET A 6 -15.39 -6.90 -17.03
N GLU A 7 -15.96 -7.84 -17.80
CA GLU A 7 -17.39 -8.15 -17.89
C GLU A 7 -18.02 -8.73 -16.60
N ASN A 8 -19.35 -8.58 -16.55
CA ASN A 8 -20.24 -8.82 -15.41
C ASN A 8 -20.41 -10.30 -15.01
N HIS A 9 -20.37 -10.58 -13.71
CA HIS A 9 -21.02 -11.75 -13.11
C HIS A 9 -21.69 -11.42 -11.76
N SER A 10 -23.02 -11.66 -11.70
CA SER A 10 -23.95 -11.88 -10.57
C SER A 10 -23.85 -11.09 -9.24
N GLU A 11 -24.94 -10.37 -8.99
CA GLU A 11 -25.60 -9.89 -7.75
C GLU A 11 -25.12 -10.38 -6.36
N ASP A 12 -24.03 -9.81 -5.86
CA ASP A 12 -23.88 -9.40 -4.46
C ASP A 12 -22.88 -8.24 -4.41
N HIS A 13 -23.36 -7.04 -4.05
CA HIS A 13 -22.53 -5.84 -4.01
C HIS A 13 -21.37 -5.98 -3.02
N SER A 14 -21.57 -6.69 -1.90
CA SER A 14 -20.53 -6.91 -0.90
C SER A 14 -19.44 -7.86 -1.41
N SER A 15 -19.82 -8.96 -2.06
CA SER A 15 -18.86 -9.90 -2.66
C SER A 15 -18.04 -9.25 -3.78
N LYS A 16 -18.67 -8.42 -4.61
CA LYS A 16 -17.96 -7.72 -5.70
C LYS A 16 -16.94 -6.68 -5.20
N GLU A 17 -17.29 -5.87 -4.20
CA GLU A 17 -16.35 -4.90 -3.62
C GLU A 17 -15.16 -5.58 -2.94
N TYR A 18 -15.41 -6.75 -2.33
CA TYR A 18 -14.35 -7.59 -1.77
C TYR A 18 -13.40 -8.08 -2.88
N ASP A 19 -13.92 -8.49 -4.03
CA ASP A 19 -13.13 -8.92 -5.19
C ASP A 19 -12.30 -7.79 -5.79
N ASP A 20 -12.88 -6.60 -6.02
CA ASP A 20 -12.17 -5.42 -6.55
C ASP A 20 -11.02 -5.00 -5.62
N ASN A 21 -11.25 -5.07 -4.30
CA ASN A 21 -10.26 -4.75 -3.31
C ASN A 21 -9.06 -5.72 -3.31
N LYS A 22 -9.36 -7.02 -3.37
CA LYS A 22 -8.35 -8.08 -3.44
C LYS A 22 -7.57 -8.04 -4.74
N LEU A 23 -8.23 -7.72 -5.85
CA LEU A 23 -7.60 -7.57 -7.16
C LEU A 23 -6.62 -6.38 -7.17
N ALA A 24 -7.03 -5.23 -6.62
CA ALA A 24 -6.15 -4.07 -6.49
C ALA A 24 -4.91 -4.36 -5.64
N GLU A 25 -5.10 -5.06 -4.51
CA GLU A 25 -4.00 -5.44 -3.63
C GLU A 25 -3.04 -6.42 -4.32
N SER A 26 -3.57 -7.41 -5.06
CA SER A 26 -2.75 -8.33 -5.86
C SER A 26 -1.94 -7.61 -6.94
N TYR A 27 -2.55 -6.65 -7.63
CA TYR A 27 -1.87 -5.86 -8.66
C TYR A 27 -0.73 -5.02 -8.06
N LEU A 28 -0.98 -4.36 -6.92
CA LEU A 28 0.06 -3.62 -6.21
C LEU A 28 1.18 -4.54 -5.73
N ASP A 29 0.85 -5.72 -5.23
CA ASP A 29 1.80 -6.75 -4.80
C ASP A 29 2.73 -7.19 -5.94
N GLU A 30 2.21 -7.36 -7.15
CA GLU A 30 3.00 -7.69 -8.34
C GLU A 30 3.84 -6.52 -8.79
N TYR A 31 3.27 -5.31 -8.81
CA TYR A 31 3.98 -4.09 -9.16
C TYR A 31 5.21 -3.88 -8.27
N VAL A 32 5.06 -3.95 -6.93
CA VAL A 32 6.20 -3.67 -6.03
C VAL A 32 7.26 -4.76 -6.06
N LYS A 33 6.89 -6.02 -6.34
CA LYS A 33 7.87 -7.08 -6.62
C LYS A 33 8.72 -6.73 -7.83
N GLN A 34 8.08 -6.35 -8.95
CA GLN A 34 8.79 -5.99 -10.17
C GLN A 34 9.70 -4.78 -9.98
N GLN A 35 9.28 -3.82 -9.16
CA GLN A 35 10.07 -2.62 -8.86
C GLN A 35 11.16 -2.86 -7.81
N GLY A 36 11.07 -3.92 -7.00
CA GLY A 36 12.10 -4.23 -5.99
C GLY A 36 11.93 -3.48 -4.67
N PHE A 37 10.70 -3.32 -4.19
CA PHE A 37 10.43 -2.75 -2.87
C PHE A 37 9.20 -3.36 -2.19
N TYR A 38 8.94 -2.95 -0.95
CA TYR A 38 7.74 -3.33 -0.20
C TYR A 38 6.93 -2.10 0.22
N PHE A 39 5.62 -2.31 0.36
CA PHE A 39 4.72 -1.34 0.95
C PHE A 39 4.04 -1.90 2.19
N ARG A 40 3.44 -1.01 2.98
CA ARG A 40 2.52 -1.36 4.06
C ARG A 40 1.24 -0.57 3.94
N ARG A 41 0.15 -1.13 4.46
CA ARG A 41 -1.14 -0.45 4.58
C ARG A 41 -1.14 0.46 5.81
N ILE A 42 -1.39 1.75 5.64
CA ILE A 42 -1.47 2.72 6.75
C ILE A 42 -2.88 3.20 7.05
N ARG A 43 -3.79 3.12 6.09
CA ARG A 43 -5.19 3.51 6.30
C ARG A 43 -6.11 2.54 5.59
N CYS A 44 -7.18 2.17 6.30
CA CYS A 44 -8.36 1.54 5.74
C CYS A 44 -9.57 2.32 6.26
N THR A 45 -10.46 2.75 5.37
CA THR A 45 -11.71 3.41 5.75
C THR A 45 -12.87 2.57 5.22
N LEU A 46 -13.80 2.23 6.11
CA LEU A 46 -14.97 1.41 5.82
C LEU A 46 -16.17 2.30 5.47
N ASP A 47 -17.20 1.74 4.83
CA ASP A 47 -18.47 2.43 4.61
C ASP A 47 -19.14 2.71 5.97
N PRO A 48 -19.56 3.96 6.27
CA PRO A 48 -20.23 4.28 7.52
C PRO A 48 -21.56 3.53 7.73
N SER A 49 -22.23 3.15 6.65
CA SER A 49 -23.51 2.44 6.67
C SER A 49 -23.32 0.92 6.65
N ASP A 50 -22.14 0.42 6.25
CA ASP A 50 -21.81 -1.00 6.21
C ASP A 50 -20.31 -1.22 6.43
N ASN A 51 -19.94 -1.62 7.64
CA ASN A 51 -18.54 -1.79 8.02
C ASN A 51 -17.85 -3.00 7.36
N THR A 52 -18.57 -3.82 6.59
CA THR A 52 -17.96 -4.90 5.79
C THR A 52 -17.34 -4.36 4.49
N ILE A 53 -17.76 -3.17 4.06
CA ILE A 53 -17.37 -2.55 2.80
C ILE A 53 -16.15 -1.64 3.00
N VAL A 54 -15.08 -1.88 2.26
CA VAL A 54 -13.90 -0.99 2.23
C VAL A 54 -14.14 0.15 1.23
N LYS A 55 -14.09 1.40 1.70
CA LYS A 55 -14.18 2.60 0.84
C LYS A 55 -12.85 3.13 0.37
N ARG A 56 -11.85 3.13 1.24
CA ARG A 56 -10.54 3.72 0.95
C ARG A 56 -9.41 2.88 1.52
N ARG A 57 -8.31 2.79 0.78
CA ARG A 57 -7.04 2.25 1.29
C ARG A 57 -5.89 3.19 0.95
N THR A 58 -4.97 3.31 1.88
CA THR A 58 -3.71 4.03 1.67
C THR A 58 -2.55 3.09 1.96
N TYR A 59 -1.62 3.04 1.01
CA TYR A 59 -0.38 2.30 1.12
C TYR A 59 0.80 3.25 1.00
N GLU A 60 1.89 2.93 1.69
CA GLU A 60 3.16 3.66 1.63
C GLU A 60 4.33 2.69 1.64
N CYS A 61 5.50 3.17 1.25
CA CYS A 61 6.72 2.37 1.29
C CYS A 61 7.05 1.96 2.74
N THR A 62 7.61 0.77 2.93
CA THR A 62 8.10 0.33 4.24
C THR A 62 9.16 1.27 4.82
N HIS A 63 9.86 2.02 3.96
CA HIS A 63 10.86 3.02 4.30
C HIS A 63 10.30 4.44 4.51
N SER A 64 8.96 4.62 4.52
CA SER A 64 8.29 5.94 4.57
C SER A 64 8.51 6.74 5.86
N GLN A 65 8.68 6.07 7.00
CA GLN A 65 8.92 6.79 8.26
C GLN A 65 10.32 7.39 8.32
N THR A 66 10.50 8.41 9.16
CA THR A 66 11.80 8.84 9.66
C THR A 66 11.94 8.34 11.09
N HIS A 67 13.10 7.76 11.41
CA HIS A 67 13.38 7.38 12.79
C HIS A 67 13.59 8.62 13.65
N GLU A 68 12.58 8.95 14.46
CA GLU A 68 12.72 9.95 15.51
C GLU A 68 13.40 9.33 16.73
N PRO A 69 14.60 9.78 17.11
CA PRO A 69 15.28 9.22 18.27
C PRO A 69 14.48 9.49 19.55
N GLN A 70 14.22 8.45 20.35
CA GLN A 70 13.63 8.64 21.67
C GLN A 70 14.53 9.56 22.51
N LYS A 71 13.93 10.63 23.06
CA LYS A 71 14.62 11.77 23.67
C LYS A 71 15.36 11.47 25.00
N ASN A 72 15.34 10.24 25.50
CA ASN A 72 15.79 9.92 26.86
C ASN A 72 16.85 8.80 26.96
N ILE A 73 17.47 8.39 25.85
CA ILE A 73 18.54 7.38 25.85
C ILE A 73 19.85 8.10 25.56
N LEU A 74 20.85 7.93 26.43
CA LEU A 74 22.21 8.42 26.22
C LEU A 74 22.74 7.86 24.90
N GLU A 75 23.45 8.67 24.14
CA GLU A 75 23.92 8.32 22.79
C GLU A 75 24.77 7.03 22.77
N GLU A 76 25.49 6.79 23.86
CA GLU A 76 26.31 5.62 24.16
C GLU A 76 25.53 4.32 24.43
N ASP A 77 24.28 4.40 24.89
CA ASP A 77 23.41 3.24 25.15
C ASP A 77 22.56 2.86 23.92
N ARG A 78 22.64 3.65 22.84
CA ARG A 78 21.90 3.37 21.60
C ARG A 78 22.54 2.19 20.89
N ARG A 79 21.77 1.13 20.68
CA ARG A 79 22.15 0.10 19.69
C ARG A 79 22.27 0.79 18.34
N LYS A 80 23.45 0.71 17.71
CA LYS A 80 23.64 1.06 16.30
C LYS A 80 22.87 0.06 15.45
N ARG A 81 21.59 0.32 15.26
CA ARG A 81 20.76 -0.33 14.26
C ARG A 81 20.56 0.69 13.16
N ASP A 82 21.06 0.38 11.96
CA ASP A 82 20.74 1.17 10.79
C ASP A 82 19.22 1.09 10.61
N SER A 83 18.56 2.24 10.72
CA SER A 83 17.13 2.33 10.48
C SER A 83 16.90 2.27 8.98
N GLU A 84 16.11 1.31 8.53
CA GLU A 84 15.62 1.27 7.17
C GLU A 84 14.60 2.41 6.88
N MET A 85 14.10 3.10 7.91
CA MET A 85 13.15 4.20 7.79
C MET A 85 13.87 5.50 7.38
N ILE A 86 13.85 5.81 6.09
CA ILE A 86 14.58 6.93 5.46
C ILE A 86 13.66 8.04 4.92
N GLY A 87 12.39 8.06 5.31
CA GLY A 87 11.45 9.11 4.87
C GLY A 87 11.02 8.98 3.41
N CYS A 88 10.92 7.76 2.87
CA CYS A 88 10.55 7.56 1.46
C CYS A 88 9.15 8.12 1.16
N PRO A 89 8.99 8.99 0.15
CA PRO A 89 7.72 9.69 -0.07
C PRO A 89 6.66 8.86 -0.81
N TRP A 90 7.05 7.71 -1.38
CA TRP A 90 6.15 6.84 -2.13
C TRP A 90 4.88 6.51 -1.34
N HIS A 91 3.73 6.81 -1.94
CA HIS A 91 2.43 6.43 -1.41
C HIS A 91 1.39 6.34 -2.51
N ILE A 92 0.32 5.59 -2.25
CA ILE A 92 -0.85 5.52 -3.12
C ILE A 92 -2.14 5.52 -2.30
N ASN A 93 -3.12 6.30 -2.76
CA ASN A 93 -4.46 6.39 -2.18
C ASN A 93 -5.48 5.81 -3.16
N LEU A 94 -6.17 4.77 -2.72
CA LEU A 94 -7.23 4.09 -3.47
C LEU A 94 -8.61 4.39 -2.89
N SER A 95 -9.61 4.44 -3.74
CA SER A 95 -11.03 4.42 -3.39
C SER A 95 -11.78 3.36 -4.16
N PHE A 96 -12.79 2.81 -3.50
CA PHE A 96 -13.64 1.73 -4.00
C PHE A 96 -15.08 2.27 -3.92
N PRO A 97 -15.58 2.92 -5.00
CA PRO A 97 -16.89 3.53 -4.96
C PRO A 97 -17.98 2.46 -5.11
N LYS A 98 -18.96 2.48 -4.19
CA LYS A 98 -20.01 1.45 -4.06
C LYS A 98 -20.89 1.23 -5.29
N PHE A 99 -21.01 2.25 -6.13
CA PHE A 99 -21.89 2.21 -7.30
C PHE A 99 -21.12 2.32 -8.63
N SER A 100 -19.79 2.26 -8.60
CA SER A 100 -18.98 2.25 -9.82
C SER A 100 -18.25 0.92 -9.95
N ASN A 101 -18.04 0.48 -11.18
CA ASN A 101 -17.14 -0.63 -11.43
C ASN A 101 -15.69 -0.15 -11.30
N GLY A 102 -14.90 -0.86 -10.49
CA GLY A 102 -13.45 -0.68 -10.42
C GLY A 102 -12.94 0.26 -9.32
N VAL A 103 -11.64 0.49 -9.38
CA VAL A 103 -10.84 1.11 -8.31
C VAL A 103 -10.32 2.46 -8.77
N TRP A 104 -10.50 3.47 -7.93
CA TRP A 104 -10.06 4.84 -8.23
C TRP A 104 -8.76 5.14 -7.50
N ILE A 105 -7.74 5.56 -8.25
CA ILE A 105 -6.50 6.10 -7.68
C ILE A 105 -6.72 7.59 -7.45
N ASN A 106 -6.86 8.00 -6.19
CA ASN A 106 -7.06 9.41 -5.84
C ASN A 106 -5.76 10.21 -5.88
N SER A 107 -4.65 9.59 -5.46
CA SER A 107 -3.32 10.17 -5.53
C SER A 107 -2.25 9.08 -5.56
N VAL A 108 -1.14 9.40 -6.20
CA VAL A 108 0.07 8.57 -6.22
C VAL A 108 1.29 9.49 -6.16
N ILE A 109 2.23 9.16 -5.29
CA ILE A 109 3.62 9.62 -5.35
C ILE A 109 4.42 8.38 -5.73
N SER A 110 5.04 8.40 -6.90
CA SER A 110 5.80 7.26 -7.45
C SER A 110 7.29 7.36 -7.16
N GLU A 111 7.80 8.50 -6.69
CA GLU A 111 9.21 8.66 -6.40
C GLU A 111 9.64 7.88 -5.15
N HIS A 112 10.82 7.28 -5.25
CA HIS A 112 11.59 6.76 -4.14
C HIS A 112 12.82 7.63 -3.92
N ASN A 113 13.24 7.78 -2.68
CA ASN A 113 14.47 8.49 -2.32
C ASN A 113 15.68 7.55 -2.15
N TYR A 114 15.59 6.34 -2.69
CA TYR A 114 16.62 5.31 -2.68
C TYR A 114 16.54 4.46 -3.96
N GLU A 115 17.65 3.81 -4.30
CA GLU A 115 17.70 2.85 -5.40
C GLU A 115 16.99 1.56 -5.00
N MET A 116 15.92 1.21 -5.72
CA MET A 116 15.21 -0.04 -5.49
C MET A 116 16.04 -1.21 -5.99
N ASN A 117 16.11 -2.27 -5.18
CA ASN A 117 16.85 -3.48 -5.56
C ASN A 117 15.86 -4.52 -6.09
N PRO A 118 15.84 -4.82 -7.40
CA PRO A 118 14.88 -5.77 -7.99
C PRO A 118 15.02 -7.19 -7.44
N LEU A 119 16.15 -7.54 -6.80
CA LEU A 119 16.38 -8.85 -6.18
C LEU A 119 15.80 -8.94 -4.75
N ILE A 120 15.22 -7.86 -4.21
CA ILE A 120 14.64 -7.86 -2.87
C ILE A 120 13.59 -8.97 -2.70
N SER A 121 12.80 -9.25 -3.74
CA SER A 121 11.78 -10.31 -3.70
C SER A 121 12.34 -11.73 -3.57
N GLU A 122 13.62 -11.93 -3.87
CA GLU A 122 14.31 -13.23 -3.77
C GLU A 122 15.03 -13.40 -2.42
N ILE A 123 15.40 -12.29 -1.78
CA ILE A 123 16.31 -12.28 -0.62
C ILE A 123 15.55 -12.19 0.71
N ALA A 124 14.37 -11.54 0.73
CA ALA A 124 13.60 -11.36 1.96
C ALA A 124 12.31 -12.20 1.94
N PRO A 125 12.08 -13.07 2.95
CA PRO A 125 10.77 -13.68 3.16
C PRO A 125 9.72 -12.58 3.34
N ARG A 126 8.59 -12.69 2.64
CA ARG A 126 7.41 -11.87 2.96
C ARG A 126 7.10 -12.05 4.44
N PHE A 127 6.95 -10.95 5.18
CA PHE A 127 6.56 -10.96 6.60
C PHE A 127 5.31 -11.78 6.86
#